data_AF-A0A151L262-F1
#
_entry.id   AF-A0A151L262-F1
#
_cell.length_a   1.000
_cell.length_b   1.000
_cell.length_c   1.000
_cell.angle_alpha   90.00
_cell.angle_beta   90.00
_cell.angle_gamma   90.00
#
_symmetry.space_group_name_H-M   'P 1'
#
loop_
_entity.id
_entity.type
_entity.pdbx_description
1 polymer ?
#
loop_
_entity_poly.entity_id
_entity_poly.type
_entity_poly.pdbx_seq_one_letter_code
_entity_poly.pdbx_strand_id
1 'polypeptide(L)'
;MNINVIIILGGPKPICRNTKYRAWYKSMHDIGVPLSSTNVEHTLNFHKLFKDGTSIDEMINCIYAFIKYYDTLKNDLFNEHKTIFTERMKIKQKLDMSTKFV
;
A
#
# COMPACT_ATOMS: atom_id res chain seq x y z
N MET A 1 -15.47 4.11 13.59
CA MET A 1 -13.99 3.96 13.62
C MET A 1 -13.65 2.94 14.70
N ASN A 2 -13.11 1.77 14.30
CA ASN A 2 -12.90 0.64 15.21
C ASN A 2 -11.72 0.90 16.15
N ILE A 3 -12.00 0.93 17.46
CA ILE A 3 -11.02 1.11 18.55
C ILE A 3 -9.94 0.01 18.51
N ASN A 4 -10.24 -1.13 17.88
CA ASN A 4 -9.32 -2.26 17.74
C ASN A 4 -8.08 -2.00 16.86
N VAL A 5 -8.06 -0.98 15.99
CA VAL A 5 -6.84 -0.62 15.23
C VAL A 5 -5.80 0.07 16.12
N ILE A 6 -6.22 0.66 17.25
CA ILE A 6 -5.33 1.35 18.19
C ILE A 6 -4.47 0.35 18.99
N ILE A 7 -4.89 -0.92 19.10
CA ILE A 7 -4.32 -1.91 20.03
C ILE A 7 -3.18 -2.74 19.41
N ILE A 8 -3.03 -2.80 18.08
CA ILE A 8 -2.05 -3.71 17.42
C ILE A 8 -0.57 -3.30 17.65
N LEU A 9 -0.29 -2.09 18.13
CA LEU A 9 1.08 -1.62 18.40
C LEU A 9 1.28 -1.33 19.89
N GLY A 10 1.43 -2.40 20.68
CA GLY A 10 1.56 -2.38 22.13
C GLY A 10 2.58 -1.37 22.69
N GLY A 11 2.19 -0.75 23.81
CA GLY A 11 3.07 -0.04 24.75
C GLY A 11 2.85 1.48 24.86
N PRO A 12 2.88 2.05 26.09
CA PRO A 12 2.64 3.47 26.35
C PRO A 12 3.89 4.29 26.06
N LYS A 13 4.17 4.57 24.77
CA LYS A 13 5.08 5.66 24.39
C LYS A 13 4.32 6.67 23.53
N PRO A 14 4.21 7.94 23.95
CA PRO A 14 3.44 8.93 23.24
C PRO A 14 4.25 9.44 22.05
N ILE A 15 4.36 8.61 21.01
CA ILE A 15 4.71 9.15 19.69
C ILE A 15 3.52 10.02 19.28
N CYS A 16 3.75 11.32 19.09
CA CYS A 16 2.72 12.30 18.81
C CYS A 16 1.76 11.79 17.73
N ARG A 17 0.49 11.61 18.10
CA ARG A 17 -0.58 10.99 17.30
C ARG A 17 -0.57 11.46 15.84
N ASN A 18 -0.36 12.76 15.62
CA ASN A 18 -0.35 13.41 14.31
C ASN A 18 0.77 12.91 13.37
N THR A 19 1.95 12.58 13.90
CA THR A 19 3.07 12.11 13.06
C THR A 19 2.90 10.67 12.58
N LYS A 20 2.19 9.83 13.35
CA LYS A 20 1.81 8.47 12.91
C LYS A 20 0.81 8.52 11.78
N TYR A 21 -0.24 9.33 11.91
CA TYR A 21 -1.26 9.49 10.87
C TYR A 21 -0.69 10.03 9.56
N ARG A 22 0.21 11.03 9.63
CA ARG A 22 0.86 11.56 8.43
C ARG A 22 1.71 10.52 7.71
N ALA A 23 2.49 9.73 8.45
CA ALA A 23 3.32 8.68 7.88
C ALA A 23 2.48 7.55 7.27
N TRP A 24 1.40 7.16 7.95
CA TRP A 24 0.46 6.16 7.44
C TRP A 24 -0.26 6.62 6.18
N TYR A 25 -0.79 7.84 6.19
CA TYR A 25 -1.48 8.42 5.03
C TYR A 25 -0.54 8.51 3.82
N LYS A 26 0.71 8.93 4.05
CA LYS A 26 1.74 8.93 2.99
C LYS A 26 1.97 7.52 2.44
N SER A 27 2.20 6.52 3.30
CA SER A 27 2.37 5.13 2.83
C SER A 27 1.15 4.62 2.06
N MET A 28 -0.07 4.94 2.48
CA MET A 28 -1.28 4.54 1.76
C MET A 28 -1.41 5.23 0.40
N HIS A 29 -1.05 6.51 0.32
CA HIS A 29 -0.98 7.22 -0.95
C HIS A 29 0.07 6.60 -1.88
N ASP A 30 1.26 6.31 -1.35
CA ASP A 30 2.37 5.73 -2.11
C ASP A 30 2.03 4.32 -2.63
N ILE A 31 1.16 3.55 -1.94
CA ILE A 31 0.59 2.28 -2.43
C ILE A 31 -0.52 2.51 -3.47
N GLY A 32 -1.41 3.48 -3.21
CA GLY A 32 -2.59 3.73 -4.03
C GLY A 32 -2.27 4.24 -5.43
N VAL A 33 -1.22 5.04 -5.59
CA VAL A 33 -0.80 5.59 -6.90
C VAL A 33 -0.41 4.49 -7.90
N PRO A 34 0.53 3.57 -7.59
CA PRO A 34 0.87 2.45 -8.46
C PRO A 34 -0.34 1.58 -8.82
N LEU A 35 -1.15 1.21 -7.83
CA LEU A 35 -2.35 0.39 -8.05
C LEU A 35 -3.34 1.06 -9.00
N SER A 36 -3.60 2.36 -8.81
CA SER A 36 -4.50 3.11 -9.69
C SER A 36 -3.93 3.24 -11.11
N SER A 37 -2.62 3.49 -11.24
CA SER A 37 -1.96 3.57 -12.55
C SER A 37 -2.07 2.26 -13.31
N THR A 38 -1.78 1.15 -12.64
CA THR A 38 -1.91 -0.21 -13.20
C THR A 38 -3.33 -0.52 -13.64
N ASN A 39 -4.34 -0.12 -12.85
CA ASN A 39 -5.74 -0.34 -13.21
C ASN A 39 -6.16 0.45 -14.46
N VAL A 40 -5.72 1.72 -14.58
CA VAL A 40 -5.97 2.55 -15.76
C VAL A 40 -5.32 1.95 -17.00
N GLU A 41 -4.05 1.54 -16.90
CA GLU A 41 -3.31 0.92 -18.00
C GLU A 41 -3.99 -0.36 -18.48
N HIS A 42 -4.38 -1.25 -17.56
CA HIS A 42 -5.08 -2.47 -17.91
C HIS A 42 -6.42 -2.21 -18.57
N THR A 43 -7.20 -1.24 -18.06
CA THR A 43 -8.49 -0.86 -18.65
C THR A 43 -8.33 -0.38 -20.09
N LEU A 44 -7.29 0.42 -20.36
CA LEU A 44 -6.97 0.88 -21.70
C LEU A 44 -6.58 -0.27 -22.63
N ASN A 45 -5.75 -1.20 -22.15
CA ASN A 45 -5.33 -2.35 -22.93
C ASN A 45 -6.50 -3.30 -23.23
N PHE A 46 -7.34 -3.59 -22.24
CA PHE A 46 -8.54 -4.42 -22.40
C PHE A 46 -9.52 -3.79 -23.40
N HIS A 47 -9.73 -2.47 -23.33
CA HIS A 47 -10.59 -1.77 -24.29
C HIS A 47 -10.06 -1.82 -25.73
N LYS A 48 -8.73 -1.81 -25.94
CA LYS A 48 -8.13 -2.04 -27.27
C LYS A 48 -8.42 -3.45 -27.76
N LEU A 49 -8.18 -4.47 -26.93
CA LEU A 49 -8.48 -5.88 -27.28
C LEU A 49 -9.95 -6.07 -27.68
N PHE A 50 -10.87 -5.46 -26.93
CA PHE A 50 -12.30 -5.49 -27.27
C PHE A 50 -12.59 -4.84 -28.63
N LYS A 51 -11.99 -3.69 -28.93
CA LYS A 51 -12.16 -2.99 -30.21
C LYS A 51 -11.57 -3.76 -31.40
N ASP A 52 -10.48 -4.47 -31.18
CA ASP A 52 -9.78 -5.22 -32.22
C ASP A 52 -10.51 -6.53 -32.59
N GLY A 53 -11.65 -6.82 -31.96
CA GLY A 53 -12.44 -8.02 -32.24
C GLY A 53 -11.77 -9.31 -31.76
N THR A 54 -10.92 -9.20 -30.74
CA THR A 54 -10.18 -10.31 -30.11
C THR A 54 -11.15 -11.40 -29.62
N SER A 55 -10.71 -12.66 -29.60
CA SER A 55 -11.58 -13.76 -29.16
C SER A 55 -11.99 -13.63 -27.69
N ILE A 56 -13.15 -14.21 -27.35
CA ILE A 56 -13.65 -14.23 -25.97
C ILE A 56 -12.67 -14.95 -25.04
N ASP A 57 -12.04 -16.03 -25.50
CA ASP A 57 -11.07 -16.80 -24.70
C ASP A 57 -9.83 -15.97 -24.36
N GLU A 58 -9.31 -15.19 -25.30
CA GLU A 58 -8.20 -14.26 -25.07
C GLU A 58 -8.59 -13.13 -24.10
N MET A 59 -9.82 -12.60 -24.20
CA MET A 59 -10.32 -11.60 -23.26
C MET A 59 -10.44 -12.16 -21.84
N ILE A 60 -10.94 -13.40 -21.69
CA ILE A 60 -11.03 -14.10 -20.40
C ILE A 60 -9.62 -14.31 -19.82
N ASN A 61 -8.67 -14.78 -20.63
CA ASN A 61 -7.30 -14.98 -20.21
C ASN A 61 -6.62 -13.67 -19.77
N CYS A 62 -6.89 -12.56 -20.47
CA CYS A 62 -6.40 -11.23 -20.09
C CYS A 62 -6.90 -10.82 -18.70
N ILE A 63 -8.20 -11.00 -18.40
CA ILE A 63 -8.78 -10.69 -17.09
C ILE A 63 -8.14 -11.53 -15.99
N TYR A 64 -8.01 -12.85 -16.19
CA TYR A 64 -7.38 -13.73 -15.18
C TYR A 64 -5.91 -13.38 -14.94
N ALA A 65 -5.16 -13.08 -16.01
CA ALA A 65 -3.77 -12.66 -15.91
C ALA A 65 -3.64 -11.36 -15.10
N PHE A 66 -4.53 -10.39 -15.34
CA PHE A 66 -4.55 -9.13 -14.60
C PHE A 66 -4.90 -9.30 -13.13
N ILE A 67 -5.94 -10.08 -12.80
CA ILE A 67 -6.31 -10.33 -11.39
C ILE A 67 -5.13 -10.92 -10.62
N LYS A 68 -4.47 -11.93 -11.20
CA LYS A 68 -3.28 -12.55 -10.59
C LYS A 68 -2.16 -11.55 -10.40
N TYR A 69 -1.83 -10.77 -11.43
CA TYR A 69 -0.81 -9.74 -11.36
C TYR A 69 -1.12 -8.67 -10.31
N TYR A 70 -2.37 -8.19 -10.29
CA TYR A 70 -2.82 -7.14 -9.38
C TYR A 70 -2.76 -7.59 -7.92
N ASP A 71 -3.10 -8.84 -7.63
CA ASP A 71 -2.96 -9.41 -6.28
C ASP A 71 -1.51 -9.52 -5.84
N THR A 72 -0.60 -9.93 -6.73
CA THR A 72 0.85 -9.92 -6.44
C THR A 72 1.34 -8.50 -6.17
N LEU A 73 1.03 -7.55 -7.05
CA LEU A 73 1.43 -6.15 -6.91
C LEU A 73 0.93 -5.54 -5.59
N LYS A 74 -0.32 -5.80 -5.22
CA LYS A 74 -0.92 -5.32 -3.96
C LYS A 74 -0.16 -5.86 -2.74
N ASN A 75 0.20 -7.14 -2.75
CA ASN A 75 0.92 -7.77 -1.64
C ASN A 75 2.35 -7.25 -1.52
N ASP A 76 3.04 -7.08 -2.64
CA ASP A 76 4.43 -6.59 -2.67
C ASP A 76 4.50 -5.15 -2.15
N LEU A 77 3.65 -4.26 -2.68
CA LEU A 77 3.57 -2.86 -2.23
C LEU A 77 3.23 -2.78 -0.74
N PHE A 78 2.29 -3.59 -0.25
CA PHE A 78 1.94 -3.60 1.16
C PHE A 78 3.13 -4.02 2.03
N ASN A 79 3.84 -5.09 1.65
CA ASN A 79 4.98 -5.60 2.41
C ASN A 79 6.17 -4.63 2.43
N GLU A 80 6.46 -3.99 1.29
CA GLU A 80 7.50 -2.97 1.17
C GLU A 80 7.19 -1.77 2.09
N HIS A 81 5.99 -1.19 1.94
CA HIS A 81 5.61 0.00 2.72
C HIS A 81 5.42 -0.31 4.21
N LYS A 82 5.01 -1.52 4.58
CA LYS A 82 4.96 -1.99 5.97
C LYS A 82 6.37 -2.03 6.59
N THR A 83 7.36 -2.50 5.83
CA THR A 83 8.76 -2.57 6.26
C THR A 83 9.32 -1.16 6.49
N ILE A 84 9.18 -0.27 5.50
CA ILE A 84 9.59 1.14 5.58
C ILE A 84 8.93 1.84 6.77
N PHE A 85 7.63 1.64 6.96
CA PHE A 85 6.90 2.24 8.07
C PHE A 85 7.45 1.75 9.43
N THR A 86 7.69 0.45 9.56
CA THR A 86 8.22 -0.15 10.80
C THR A 86 9.61 0.39 11.14
N GLU A 87 10.50 0.49 10.16
CA GLU A 87 11.84 1.04 10.35
C GLU A 87 11.80 2.52 10.78
N ARG A 88 10.99 3.34 10.10
CA ARG A 88 10.79 4.75 10.47
C ARG A 88 10.29 4.89 11.91
N MET A 89 9.41 4.00 12.35
CA MET A 89 8.88 4.00 13.71
C MET A 89 9.93 3.60 14.74
N LYS A 90 10.81 2.63 14.44
CA LYS A 90 11.95 2.25 15.30
C LYS A 90 12.95 3.40 15.45
N ILE A 91 13.32 4.06 14.35
CA ILE A 91 14.25 5.19 14.36
C ILE A 91 13.71 6.34 15.22
N LYS A 92 12.43 6.71 15.06
CA LYS A 92 11.80 7.75 15.87
C LYS A 92 11.80 7.43 17.37
N GLN A 93 11.52 6.18 17.74
CA GLN A 93 11.57 5.76 19.15
C GLN A 93 12.98 5.88 19.73
N LYS A 94 14.02 5.55 18.94
CA LYS A 94 15.42 5.71 19.37
C LYS A 94 15.78 7.19 19.56
N LEU A 95 15.39 8.05 18.62
CA LEU A 95 15.62 9.50 18.70
C LEU A 95 14.94 10.13 19.92
N ASP A 96 13.67 9.80 20.19
CA ASP A 96 12.92 10.30 21.34
C ASP A 96 13.52 9.85 22.68
N MET A 97 14.20 8.69 22.73
CA MET A 97 14.95 8.27 23.92
C MET A 97 16.26 9.07 24.08
N SER A 98 16.98 9.37 22.99
CA SER A 98 18.22 10.15 23.07
C SER A 98 18.02 11.62 23.44
N THR A 99 16.90 12.23 23.06
CA THR A 99 16.60 13.64 23.36
C THR A 99 16.06 13.87 24.77
N LYS A 100 15.79 12.82 25.55
CA LYS A 100 15.33 12.93 26.95
C LYS A 100 16.47 12.95 27.98
N PHE A 101 17.72 12.80 27.53
CA PHE A 101 18.92 12.80 28.37
C PHE A 101 19.83 14.02 28.12
N VAL A 102 19.31 15.05 27.45
CA VAL A 102 19.91 16.39 27.29
C VAL A 102 18.98 17.38 27.96
#